data_AF-A0A849BRZ3-F1
#
_entry.id   AF-A0A849BRZ3-F1
#
_cell.length_a   1.000
_cell.length_b   1.000
_cell.length_c   1.000
_cell.angle_alpha   90.00
_cell.angle_beta   90.00
_cell.angle_gamma   90.00
#
_symmetry.space_group_name_H-M   'P 1'
#
loop_
_entity.id
_entity.type
_entity.pdbx_description
1 polymer ?
#
loop_
_entity_poly.entity_id
_entity_poly.type
_entity_poly.pdbx_seq_one_letter_code
_entity_poly.pdbx_strand_id
1 'polypeptide(L)'
;MRRAGARERQRGVAAVEFAILLIPLLLMLCGVAEFGRAIYQYDALTKATRGATRYLSQFSPDDAGYPAAQAKCMAVHGNTGCTGAPLVGGLSTAMVVICDRVDAAGCPGMTFANVNTYDNGAGAGVPAGTVNLVAVKITGFAYSPIQPLIDAGGLVFSDVMTVMRQVL
;
A
#
# COMPACT_ATOMS: atom_id res chain seq x y z
N MET A 1 20.44 65.50 -38.17
CA MET A 1 19.72 65.13 -36.93
C MET A 1 19.33 63.65 -36.99
N ARG A 2 20.07 62.76 -36.33
CA ARG A 2 19.71 61.33 -36.21
C ARG A 2 19.30 61.06 -34.76
N ARG A 3 18.02 60.80 -34.51
CA ARG A 3 17.52 60.40 -33.18
C ARG A 3 17.94 58.95 -32.94
N ALA A 4 18.85 58.74 -31.99
CA ALA A 4 19.09 57.44 -31.40
C ALA A 4 17.86 57.07 -30.58
N GLY A 5 17.11 56.06 -31.02
CA GLY A 5 15.98 55.51 -30.29
C GLY A 5 16.48 54.85 -29.00
N ALA A 6 15.96 55.30 -27.87
CA ALA A 6 16.29 54.77 -26.56
C ALA A 6 15.93 53.28 -26.49
N ARG A 7 16.96 52.42 -26.48
CA ARG A 7 16.84 50.98 -26.32
C ARG A 7 17.05 50.62 -24.85
N GLU A 8 16.16 51.07 -23.98
CA GLU A 8 16.16 50.68 -22.57
C GLU A 8 14.73 50.38 -22.09
N ARG A 9 14.63 49.33 -21.25
CA ARG A 9 13.50 48.92 -20.36
C ARG A 9 12.74 47.63 -20.67
N GLN A 10 13.38 46.59 -21.20
CA GLN A 10 12.91 45.20 -21.02
C GLN A 10 13.75 44.40 -20.00
N ARG A 11 14.46 45.08 -19.08
CA ARG A 11 15.18 44.41 -17.99
C ARG A 11 14.18 44.03 -16.90
N GLY A 12 13.65 42.81 -16.95
CA GLY A 12 12.84 42.23 -15.87
C GLY A 12 11.45 41.72 -16.26
N VAL A 13 10.91 42.10 -17.42
CA VAL A 13 9.59 41.62 -17.88
C VAL A 13 9.58 40.09 -18.05
N ALA A 14 10.63 39.54 -18.65
CA ALA A 14 10.80 38.09 -18.78
C ALA A 14 10.88 37.36 -17.42
N ALA A 15 11.43 38.00 -16.38
CA ALA A 15 11.48 37.42 -15.05
C ALA A 15 10.09 37.39 -14.38
N VAL A 16 9.25 38.41 -14.64
CA VAL A 16 7.87 38.47 -14.15
C VAL A 16 6.98 37.45 -14.86
N GLU A 17 7.09 37.33 -16.19
CA GLU A 17 6.38 36.31 -16.97
C GLU A 17 6.75 34.90 -16.52
N PHE A 18 8.04 34.65 -16.28
CA PHE A 18 8.50 33.38 -15.73
C PHE A 18 7.94 33.13 -14.33
N ALA A 19 7.93 34.13 -13.45
CA ALA A 19 7.38 33.97 -12.09
C ALA A 19 5.88 33.61 -12.11
N ILE A 20 5.11 34.17 -13.05
CA ILE A 20 3.68 33.83 -13.21
C ILE A 20 3.52 32.39 -13.70
N LEU A 21 4.35 31.93 -14.65
CA LEU A 21 4.33 30.54 -15.14
C LEU A 21 4.86 29.53 -14.11
N LEU A 22 5.76 29.97 -13.24
CA LEU A 22 6.35 29.14 -12.19
C LEU A 22 5.29 28.62 -11.21
N ILE A 23 4.29 29.45 -10.88
CA ILE A 23 3.23 29.10 -9.91
C ILE A 23 2.46 27.83 -10.33
N PRO A 24 1.78 27.78 -11.51
CA PRO A 24 1.09 26.56 -11.94
C PRO A 24 2.05 25.40 -12.21
N LEU A 25 3.29 25.67 -12.65
CA LEU A 25 4.30 24.64 -12.87
C LEU A 25 4.68 23.93 -11.56
N LEU A 26 4.92 24.68 -10.48
CA LEU A 26 5.21 24.13 -9.17
C LEU A 26 4.03 23.36 -8.60
N LEU A 27 2.80 23.86 -8.76
CA LEU A 27 1.60 23.13 -8.34
C LEU A 27 1.47 21.77 -9.06
N MET A 28 1.74 21.73 -10.37
CA MET A 28 1.75 20.46 -11.11
C MET A 28 2.85 19.52 -10.66
N LEU A 29 4.09 20.01 -10.50
CA LEU A 29 5.21 19.19 -10.02
C LEU A 29 4.95 18.61 -8.62
N CYS A 30 4.45 19.45 -7.71
CA CYS A 30 4.08 19.05 -6.37
C CYS A 30 2.98 17.99 -6.37
N GLY A 31 1.94 18.18 -7.19
CA GLY A 31 0.88 17.18 -7.36
C GLY A 31 1.43 15.84 -7.82
N VAL A 32 2.23 15.83 -8.90
CA VAL A 32 2.85 14.60 -9.43
C VAL A 32 3.74 13.92 -8.37
N ALA A 33 4.51 14.70 -7.61
CA ALA A 33 5.36 14.16 -6.55
C ALA A 33 4.56 13.48 -5.42
N GLU A 34 3.45 14.09 -4.96
CA GLU A 34 2.57 13.49 -3.95
C GLU A 34 1.90 12.22 -4.45
N PHE A 35 1.35 12.25 -5.67
CA PHE A 35 0.73 11.05 -6.26
C PHE A 35 1.74 9.92 -6.46
N GLY A 36 2.96 10.23 -6.92
CA GLY A 36 4.03 9.25 -7.06
C GLY A 36 4.41 8.61 -5.73
N ARG A 37 4.49 9.41 -4.66
CA ARG A 37 4.74 8.92 -3.30
C ARG A 37 3.59 8.07 -2.77
N ALA A 38 2.34 8.45 -3.00
CA ALA A 38 1.17 7.66 -2.62
C ALA A 38 1.16 6.28 -3.30
N ILE A 39 1.45 6.23 -4.60
CA ILE A 39 1.56 4.97 -5.36
C ILE A 39 2.70 4.10 -4.81
N TYR A 40 3.86 4.70 -4.52
CA TYR A 40 4.99 3.98 -3.92
C TYR A 40 4.62 3.34 -2.58
N GLN A 41 3.91 4.06 -1.71
CA GLN A 41 3.46 3.53 -0.43
C GLN A 41 2.46 2.38 -0.60
N TYR A 42 1.52 2.49 -1.54
CA TYR A 42 0.57 1.42 -1.84
C TYR A 42 1.26 0.13 -2.31
N ASP A 43 2.26 0.24 -3.19
CA ASP A 43 3.06 -0.90 -3.64
C ASP A 43 3.90 -1.50 -2.49
N ALA A 44 4.45 -0.66 -1.61
CA ALA A 44 5.15 -1.12 -0.41
C ALA A 44 4.23 -1.94 0.52
N LEU A 45 3.00 -1.48 0.75
CA LEU A 45 1.99 -2.23 1.53
C LEU A 45 1.65 -3.57 0.88
N THR A 46 1.45 -3.58 -0.44
CA THR A 46 1.13 -4.81 -1.19
C THR A 46 2.28 -5.83 -1.13
N LYS A 47 3.53 -5.37 -1.21
CA LYS A 47 4.70 -6.24 -1.03
C LYS A 47 4.80 -6.76 0.40
N ALA A 48 4.49 -5.92 1.38
CA ALA A 48 4.54 -6.30 2.79
C ALA A 48 3.49 -7.35 3.16
N THR A 49 2.23 -7.17 2.74
CA THR A 49 1.16 -8.18 2.92
C THR A 49 1.53 -9.48 2.25
N ARG A 50 2.10 -9.44 1.04
CA ARG A 50 2.55 -10.64 0.32
C ARG A 50 3.66 -11.37 1.06
N GLY A 51 4.65 -10.65 1.61
CA GLY A 51 5.73 -11.22 2.41
C GLY A 51 5.22 -11.89 3.69
N ALA A 52 4.35 -11.20 4.42
CA ALA A 52 3.74 -11.74 5.64
C ALA A 52 2.83 -12.95 5.38
N THR A 53 2.00 -12.89 4.32
CA THR A 53 1.12 -14.02 3.94
C THR A 53 1.93 -15.24 3.53
N ARG A 54 3.00 -15.07 2.74
CA ARG A 54 3.92 -16.16 2.36
C ARG A 54 4.63 -16.78 3.56
N TYR A 55 4.87 -16.01 4.61
CA TYR A 55 5.43 -16.56 5.82
C TYR A 55 4.42 -17.43 6.56
N LEU A 56 3.22 -16.91 6.79
CA LEU A 56 2.15 -17.66 7.47
C LEU A 56 1.67 -18.89 6.68
N SER A 57 1.78 -18.86 5.35
CA SER A 57 1.36 -19.99 4.51
C SER A 57 2.15 -21.27 4.80
N GLN A 58 3.29 -21.18 5.48
CA GLN A 58 4.14 -22.33 5.84
C GLN A 58 3.80 -22.93 7.21
N PHE A 59 2.87 -22.33 7.96
CA PHE A 59 2.50 -22.75 9.32
C PHE A 59 1.02 -23.09 9.40
N SER A 60 0.69 -24.12 10.19
CA SER A 60 -0.69 -24.42 10.54
C SER A 60 -1.17 -23.41 11.59
N PRO A 61 -2.37 -22.82 11.44
CA PRO A 61 -2.95 -21.94 12.45
C PRO A 61 -3.43 -22.69 13.70
N ASP A 62 -3.57 -24.03 13.65
CA ASP A 62 -3.87 -24.83 14.85
C ASP A 62 -2.63 -25.11 15.72
N ASP A 63 -1.42 -24.87 15.19
CA ASP A 63 -0.20 -25.20 15.91
C ASP A 63 0.06 -24.15 17.00
N ALA A 64 0.48 -24.60 18.18
CA ALA A 64 0.87 -23.72 19.28
C ALA A 64 2.04 -22.80 18.89
N GLY A 65 2.84 -23.21 17.89
CA GLY A 65 3.93 -22.43 17.32
C GLY A 65 3.52 -21.40 16.25
N TYR A 66 2.22 -21.17 16.00
CA TYR A 66 1.75 -20.29 14.91
C TYR A 66 2.31 -18.85 15.05
N PRO A 67 3.17 -18.38 14.14
CA PRO A 67 3.94 -17.16 14.33
C PRO A 67 3.19 -15.89 13.87
N ALA A 68 1.97 -15.70 14.37
CA ALA A 68 1.10 -14.57 13.99
C ALA A 68 1.74 -13.21 14.33
N ALA A 69 2.39 -13.09 15.48
CA ALA A 69 3.05 -11.85 15.89
C ALA A 69 4.21 -11.49 14.96
N GLN A 70 5.04 -12.47 14.60
CA GLN A 70 6.16 -12.31 13.68
C GLN A 70 5.69 -11.95 12.26
N ALA A 71 4.55 -12.49 11.83
CA ALA A 71 3.93 -12.11 10.57
C ALA A 71 3.44 -10.66 10.56
N LYS A 72 2.83 -10.19 11.66
CA LYS A 72 2.49 -8.76 11.83
C LYS A 72 3.75 -7.89 11.80
N CYS A 73 4.82 -8.32 12.46
CA CYS A 73 6.12 -7.65 12.39
C CYS A 73 6.65 -7.57 10.95
N MET A 74 6.55 -8.65 10.18
CA MET A 74 6.99 -8.64 8.79
C MET A 74 6.14 -7.74 7.89
N ALA A 75 4.82 -7.69 8.11
CA ALA A 75 3.94 -6.79 7.37
C ALA A 75 4.23 -5.31 7.63
N VAL A 76 4.79 -4.96 8.80
CA VAL A 76 5.03 -3.55 9.18
C VAL A 76 6.48 -3.14 9.01
N HIS A 77 7.44 -3.97 9.42
CA HIS A 77 8.87 -3.66 9.49
C HIS A 77 9.72 -4.45 8.49
N GLY A 78 9.13 -5.38 7.73
CA GLY A 78 9.85 -6.25 6.80
C GLY A 78 10.76 -7.29 7.46
N ASN A 79 10.69 -7.45 8.78
CA ASN A 79 11.42 -8.44 9.56
C ASN A 79 10.57 -9.03 10.69
N THR A 80 10.89 -10.24 11.13
CA THR A 80 10.11 -10.96 12.17
C THR A 80 10.29 -10.41 13.58
N GLY A 81 11.30 -9.56 13.80
CA GLY A 81 11.66 -9.02 15.11
C GLY A 81 11.04 -7.65 15.44
N CYS A 82 10.20 -7.09 14.56
CA CYS A 82 9.64 -5.74 14.70
C CYS A 82 10.74 -4.66 14.93
N THR A 83 11.92 -4.85 14.35
CA THR A 83 13.05 -3.93 14.55
C THR A 83 13.09 -2.85 13.47
N GLY A 84 13.59 -1.66 13.81
CA GLY A 84 13.72 -0.55 12.88
C GLY A 84 12.42 0.21 12.59
N ALA A 85 12.50 1.18 11.68
CA ALA A 85 11.35 1.97 11.26
C ALA A 85 10.35 1.12 10.45
N PRO A 86 9.05 1.45 10.48
CA PRO A 86 8.07 0.79 9.63
C PRO A 86 8.38 1.05 8.15
N LEU A 87 8.02 0.09 7.28
CA LEU A 87 8.19 0.16 5.82
C LEU A 87 7.51 1.40 5.22
N VAL A 88 6.40 1.81 5.84
CA VAL A 88 5.66 3.02 5.49
C VAL A 88 5.40 3.81 6.78
N GLY A 89 5.67 5.12 6.75
CA GLY A 89 5.40 5.99 7.90
C GLY A 89 3.92 5.99 8.28
N GLY A 90 3.62 5.82 9.57
CA GLY A 90 2.25 5.73 10.08
C GLY A 90 1.65 4.31 10.10
N LEU A 91 2.34 3.32 9.51
CA LEU A 91 1.92 1.92 9.57
C LEU A 91 2.24 1.32 10.95
N SER A 92 1.29 0.57 11.52
CA SER A 92 1.46 -0.11 12.80
C SER A 92 0.91 -1.55 12.77
N THR A 93 1.34 -2.39 13.69
CA THR A 93 0.91 -3.80 13.78
C THR A 93 -0.57 -3.95 14.14
N ALA A 94 -1.18 -2.90 14.72
CA ALA A 94 -2.62 -2.84 15.00
C ALA A 94 -3.46 -2.75 13.72
N MET A 95 -2.91 -2.23 12.63
CA MET A 95 -3.57 -2.14 11.33
C MET A 95 -3.52 -3.48 10.56
N VAL A 96 -2.75 -4.46 11.05
CA VAL A 96 -2.57 -5.76 10.40
C VAL A 96 -3.56 -6.78 10.96
N VAL A 97 -4.46 -7.20 10.08
CA VAL A 97 -5.44 -8.25 10.30
C VAL A 97 -4.95 -9.52 9.61
N ILE A 98 -4.96 -10.63 10.34
CA ILE A 98 -4.67 -11.96 9.81
C ILE A 98 -5.99 -12.71 9.78
N CYS A 99 -6.26 -13.41 8.69
CA CYS A 99 -7.42 -14.27 8.54
C CYS A 99 -6.96 -15.64 8.03
N ASP A 100 -7.42 -16.68 8.69
CA ASP A 100 -7.12 -18.07 8.33
C ASP A 100 -8.34 -18.94 8.60
N ARG A 101 -8.17 -20.26 8.55
CA ARG A 101 -9.27 -21.21 8.77
C ARG A 101 -9.79 -21.27 10.21
N VAL A 102 -9.02 -20.80 11.20
CA VAL A 102 -9.39 -20.79 12.62
C VAL A 102 -10.04 -19.47 12.99
N ASP A 103 -9.47 -18.34 12.54
CA ASP A 103 -10.02 -17.01 12.76
C ASP A 103 -10.16 -16.26 11.43
N ALA A 104 -11.42 -15.99 11.05
CA ALA A 104 -11.77 -15.24 9.85
C ALA A 104 -12.53 -13.93 10.15
N ALA A 105 -12.66 -13.54 11.42
CA ALA A 105 -13.53 -12.42 11.83
C ALA A 105 -13.16 -11.09 11.15
N GLY A 106 -11.88 -10.90 10.84
CA GLY A 106 -11.36 -9.70 10.19
C GLY A 106 -11.55 -9.63 8.67
N CYS A 107 -12.02 -10.70 8.02
CA CYS A 107 -12.16 -10.80 6.56
C CYS A 107 -13.58 -11.29 6.18
N PRO A 108 -14.60 -10.43 6.28
CA PRO A 108 -15.98 -10.81 6.01
C PRO A 108 -16.18 -11.21 4.54
N GLY A 109 -17.03 -12.21 4.30
CA GLY A 109 -17.38 -12.69 2.96
C GLY A 109 -16.35 -13.63 2.32
N MET A 110 -15.31 -14.02 3.06
CA MET A 110 -14.30 -14.96 2.60
C MET A 110 -14.34 -16.26 3.41
N THR A 111 -14.05 -17.38 2.74
CA THR A 111 -13.90 -18.69 3.38
C THR A 111 -12.44 -19.11 3.29
N PHE A 112 -11.88 -19.54 4.42
CA PHE A 112 -10.48 -19.94 4.55
C PHE A 112 -10.30 -21.43 4.81
N ALA A 113 -11.31 -22.08 5.39
CA ALA A 113 -11.33 -23.50 5.67
C ALA A 113 -11.93 -24.29 4.50
N ASN A 114 -11.30 -25.40 4.10
CA ASN A 114 -11.81 -26.39 3.15
C ASN A 114 -12.38 -25.77 1.87
N VAL A 115 -11.68 -24.80 1.29
CA VAL A 115 -12.10 -24.13 0.07
C VAL A 115 -12.00 -25.12 -1.09
N ASN A 116 -13.12 -25.39 -1.76
CA ASN A 116 -13.19 -26.32 -2.87
C ASN A 116 -12.27 -25.89 -4.02
N THR A 117 -11.51 -26.85 -4.55
CA THR A 117 -10.77 -26.71 -5.79
C THR A 117 -11.45 -27.50 -6.89
N TYR A 118 -11.36 -26.97 -8.11
CA TYR A 118 -11.92 -27.60 -9.30
C TYR A 118 -10.79 -27.80 -10.31
N ASP A 119 -10.79 -28.96 -10.96
CA ASP A 119 -9.88 -29.30 -12.07
C ASP A 119 -10.44 -28.84 -13.43
N ASN A 120 -11.54 -28.09 -13.40
CA ASN A 120 -12.23 -27.54 -14.55
C ASN A 120 -12.17 -26.01 -14.58
N GLY A 121 -12.28 -25.42 -15.78
CA GLY A 121 -12.29 -23.97 -15.96
C GLY A 121 -13.59 -23.27 -15.54
N ALA A 122 -14.64 -24.03 -15.19
CA ALA A 122 -15.93 -23.48 -14.77
C ALA A 122 -15.99 -23.12 -13.28
N GLY A 123 -15.07 -23.65 -12.46
CA GLY A 123 -15.03 -23.39 -11.02
C GLY A 123 -16.28 -23.87 -10.28
N ALA A 124 -16.95 -24.90 -10.80
CA ALA A 124 -18.20 -25.43 -10.28
C ALA A 124 -18.34 -26.94 -10.54
N GLY A 125 -19.23 -27.60 -9.79
CA GLY A 125 -19.52 -29.04 -9.92
C GLY A 125 -18.95 -29.87 -8.77
N VAL A 126 -18.54 -31.11 -9.05
CA VAL A 126 -17.90 -31.98 -8.06
C VAL A 126 -16.50 -31.44 -7.76
N PRO A 127 -16.16 -31.10 -6.50
CA PRO A 127 -14.83 -30.63 -6.15
C PRO A 127 -13.77 -31.69 -6.41
N ALA A 128 -12.63 -31.28 -6.99
CA ALA A 128 -11.45 -32.12 -7.16
C ALA A 128 -10.69 -32.29 -5.83
N GLY A 129 -10.90 -31.37 -4.89
CA GLY A 129 -10.33 -31.41 -3.55
C GLY A 129 -10.65 -30.14 -2.78
N THR A 130 -9.95 -29.94 -1.67
CA THR A 130 -10.05 -28.74 -0.84
C THR A 130 -8.67 -28.21 -0.49
N VAL A 131 -8.58 -26.90 -0.29
CA VAL A 131 -7.37 -26.23 0.22
C VAL A 131 -7.75 -25.29 1.34
N ASN A 132 -6.84 -25.11 2.30
CA ASN A 132 -6.95 -24.05 3.28
C ASN A 132 -6.21 -22.81 2.80
N LEU A 133 -6.71 -21.64 3.19
CA LEU A 133 -6.19 -20.34 2.79
C LEU A 133 -5.78 -19.53 4.03
N VAL A 134 -4.82 -18.63 3.83
CA VAL A 134 -4.46 -17.59 4.80
C VAL A 134 -4.41 -16.25 4.07
N ALA A 135 -4.83 -15.19 4.76
CA ALA A 135 -4.74 -13.82 4.28
C ALA A 135 -4.10 -12.92 5.33
N VAL A 136 -3.29 -11.98 4.85
CA VAL A 136 -2.86 -10.83 5.62
C VAL A 136 -3.43 -9.58 4.97
N LYS A 137 -4.11 -8.78 5.78
CA LYS A 137 -4.81 -7.56 5.38
C LYS A 137 -4.30 -6.38 6.20
N ILE A 138 -4.00 -5.28 5.53
CA ILE A 138 -3.71 -3.99 6.15
C ILE A 138 -4.93 -3.10 5.95
N THR A 139 -5.50 -2.59 7.05
CA THR A 139 -6.73 -1.79 7.04
C THR A 139 -6.51 -0.43 7.67
N GLY A 140 -7.24 0.59 7.18
CA GLY A 140 -7.28 1.91 7.81
C GLY A 140 -5.96 2.70 7.73
N PHE A 141 -5.10 2.39 6.75
CA PHE A 141 -3.89 3.17 6.52
C PHE A 141 -4.23 4.50 5.84
N ALA A 142 -3.92 5.61 6.52
CA ALA A 142 -4.14 6.97 6.03
C ALA A 142 -2.84 7.53 5.44
N TYR A 143 -2.91 8.04 4.21
CA TYR A 143 -1.78 8.70 3.56
C TYR A 143 -1.45 10.02 4.27
N SER A 144 -0.19 10.21 4.66
CA SER A 144 0.30 11.50 5.16
C SER A 144 1.11 12.22 4.07
N PRO A 145 0.63 13.38 3.57
CA PRO A 145 1.36 14.22 2.62
C PRO A 145 2.69 14.70 3.22
N ILE A 146 3.69 14.94 2.37
CA ILE A 146 4.95 15.54 2.83
C ILE A 146 4.88 17.06 2.82
N GLN A 147 4.05 17.64 1.94
CA GLN A 147 3.88 19.08 1.82
C GLN A 147 2.50 19.56 2.29
N PRO A 148 2.40 20.78 2.85
CA PRO A 148 1.13 21.37 3.25
C PRO A 148 0.35 22.01 2.08
N LEU A 149 0.97 22.12 0.89
CA LEU A 149 0.41 22.85 -0.25
C LEU A 149 -0.80 22.16 -0.89
N ILE A 150 -0.83 20.82 -0.86
CA ILE A 150 -1.93 20.00 -1.36
C ILE A 150 -2.39 19.13 -0.20
N ASP A 151 -3.57 19.44 0.36
CA ASP A 151 -4.15 18.66 1.44
C ASP A 151 -4.72 17.33 0.91
N ALA A 152 -3.85 16.33 0.85
CA ALA A 152 -4.20 14.95 0.52
C ALA A 152 -4.32 14.06 1.77
N GLY A 153 -4.39 14.64 2.98
CA GLY A 153 -4.42 13.90 4.25
C GLY A 153 -5.70 13.09 4.48
N GLY A 154 -6.77 13.38 3.73
CA GLY A 154 -8.02 12.61 3.73
C GLY A 154 -8.01 11.35 2.87
N LEU A 155 -6.90 11.06 2.15
CA LEU A 155 -6.80 9.85 1.34
C LEU A 155 -6.55 8.62 2.22
N VAL A 156 -7.62 7.88 2.48
CA VAL A 156 -7.55 6.56 3.10
C VAL A 156 -7.41 5.52 2.00
N PHE A 157 -6.36 4.72 2.06
CA PHE A 157 -6.22 3.60 1.13
C PHE A 157 -7.28 2.55 1.48
N SER A 158 -7.86 1.94 0.46
CA SER A 158 -8.67 0.73 0.63
C SER A 158 -7.83 -0.37 1.28
N ASP A 159 -8.51 -1.31 1.94
CA ASP A 159 -7.87 -2.49 2.51
C ASP A 159 -6.96 -3.18 1.49
N VAL A 160 -5.68 -3.31 1.84
CA VAL A 160 -4.69 -4.05 1.03
C VAL A 160 -4.60 -5.45 1.59
N MET A 161 -4.99 -6.44 0.81
CA MET A 161 -5.05 -7.83 1.24
C MET A 161 -4.32 -8.73 0.26
N THR A 162 -3.64 -9.74 0.79
CA THR A 162 -3.08 -10.83 0.00
C THR A 162 -3.52 -12.15 0.57
N VAL A 163 -3.92 -13.09 -0.29
CA VAL A 163 -4.37 -14.43 0.08
C VAL A 163 -3.44 -15.45 -0.55
N MET A 164 -3.08 -16.49 0.21
CA MET A 164 -2.30 -17.62 -0.29
C MET A 164 -2.86 -18.93 0.23
N ARG A 165 -2.55 -20.02 -0.46
CA ARG A 165 -2.77 -21.37 0.05
C ARG A 165 -1.92 -21.56 1.31
N GLN A 166 -2.52 -22.02 2.38
CA GLN A 166 -1.86 -22.39 3.62
C GLN A 166 -1.46 -23.87 3.60
N VAL A 167 -0.39 -24.21 4.33
CA VAL A 167 -0.01 -25.61 4.54
C VAL A 167 -1.12 -26.32 5.31
N LEU A 168 -1.35 -27.58 4.92
CA LEU A 168 -2.47 -28.44 5.34
C LEU A 168 -3.80 -27.92 4.82
#